data_AF-A0AAW5QKM9-F1
#
_entry.id   AF-A0AAW5QKM9-F1
#
_cell.length_a   1.000
_cell.length_b   1.000
_cell.length_c   1.000
_cell.angle_alpha   90.00
_cell.angle_beta   90.00
_cell.angle_gamma   90.00
#
_symmetry.space_group_name_H-M   'P 1'
#
loop_
_entity.id
_entity.type
_entity.pdbx_description
1 polymer ?
#
loop_
_entity_poly.entity_id
_entity_poly.type
_entity_poly.pdbx_seq_one_letter_code
_entity_poly.pdbx_strand_id
1 'polypeptide(L)' 'MGTLVLSHMVPGNRPDSTWEGCGAGFDGRLVIGHDLDVIGVGAPA' A
#
# COMPACT_ATOMS: atom_id res chain seq x y z
N MET A 1 -2.43 -3.19 15.04
CA MET A 1 -1.92 -2.29 13.99
C MET A 1 -2.52 -2.71 12.66
N GLY A 2 -3.02 -1.77 11.85
CA GLY A 2 -3.72 -2.05 10.59
C GLY A 2 -2.79 -2.11 9.37
N THR A 3 -3.36 -2.39 8.20
CA THR A 3 -2.66 -2.30 6.89
C THR A 3 -3.35 -1.25 6.03
N LEU A 4 -2.58 -0.35 5.42
CA LEU A 4 -3.02 0.65 4.44
C LEU A 4 -2.49 0.25 3.06
N VAL A 5 -3.40 0.14 2.08
CA VAL A 5 -3.05 -0.22 0.70
C VAL A 5 -3.32 0.98 -0.21
N LEU A 6 -2.32 1.43 -0.95
CA LEU A 6 -2.49 2.42 -2.02
C LEU A 6 -2.90 1.71 -3.31
N SER A 7 -3.94 2.22 -3.97
CA SER A 7 -4.47 1.70 -5.24
C SER A 7 -4.93 2.88 -6.12
N HIS A 8 -5.18 2.64 -7.40
CA HIS A 8 -5.56 3.66 -8.39
C HIS A 8 -4.58 4.84 -8.50
N MET A 9 -3.28 4.54 -8.49
CA MET A 9 -2.23 5.55 -8.63
C MET A 9 -2.15 6.09 -10.06
N VAL A 10 -1.89 7.40 -10.20
CA VAL A 10 -1.77 8.07 -11.50
C VAL A 10 -0.49 8.91 -11.56
N PRO A 11 0.40 8.69 -12.55
CA PRO A 11 0.36 7.56 -13.49
C PRO A 11 0.72 6.25 -12.79
N GLY A 12 0.04 5.16 -13.20
CA GLY A 12 0.15 3.85 -12.53
C GLY A 12 1.49 3.12 -12.69
N ASN A 13 2.42 3.67 -13.49
CA ASN A 13 3.75 3.12 -13.72
C ASN A 13 4.89 3.93 -13.04
N ARG A 14 4.55 4.85 -12.14
CA ARG A 14 5.56 5.52 -11.31
C ARG A 14 6.25 4.49 -10.42
N PRO A 15 7.55 4.64 -10.13
CA PRO A 15 8.24 3.76 -9.20
C PRO A 15 7.67 3.91 -7.79
N ASP A 16 7.69 2.84 -7.01
CA ASP A 16 7.19 2.77 -5.64
C ASP A 16 7.72 3.87 -4.72
N SER A 17 8.97 4.27 -4.91
CA SER A 17 9.60 5.38 -4.16
C SER A 17 8.86 6.72 -4.29
N THR A 18 7.99 6.87 -5.29
CA THR A 18 7.07 8.01 -5.43
C THR A 18 6.03 8.04 -4.31
N TRP A 19 5.64 6.89 -3.78
CA TRP A 19 4.48 6.69 -2.90
C TRP A 19 4.84 6.26 -1.48
N GLU A 20 6.10 5.86 -1.23
CA GLU A 20 6.58 5.43 0.09
C GLU A 20 6.26 6.44 1.20
N GLY A 21 6.31 7.74 0.89
CA GLY A 21 6.00 8.82 1.85
C GLY A 21 4.52 8.95 2.23
N CYS A 22 3.60 8.32 1.51
CA CYS A 22 2.15 8.43 1.78
C CYS A 22 1.74 7.75 3.10
N GLY A 23 2.60 6.89 3.67
CA GLY A 23 2.39 6.30 4.99
C GLY A 23 2.77 7.20 6.17
N ALA A 24 3.23 8.43 5.93
CA ALA A 24 3.65 9.32 7.01
C ALA A 24 2.52 9.56 8.02
N GLY A 25 2.79 9.25 9.29
CA GLY A 25 1.81 9.36 10.39
C GLY A 25 0.87 8.16 10.53
N PHE A 26 1.06 7.10 9.74
CA PHE A 26 0.37 5.82 9.93
C PHE A 26 1.30 4.80 10.59
N ASP A 27 0.93 4.35 11.78
CA ASP A 27 1.76 3.42 12.58
C ASP A 27 1.66 1.95 12.14
N GLY A 28 0.89 1.67 11.08
CA GLY A 28 0.69 0.34 10.52
C GLY A 28 1.56 0.03 9.31
N ARG A 29 1.23 -1.05 8.61
CA ARG A 29 1.93 -1.46 7.37
C ARG A 29 1.37 -0.70 6.17
N LEU A 30 2.22 0.02 5.45
CA LEU A 30 1.91 0.53 4.10
C LEU A 30 2.18 -0.56 3.05
N VAL A 31 1.28 -0.70 2.08
CA VAL A 31 1.46 -1.52 0.86
C VAL A 31 1.15 -0.65 -0.36
N ILE A 32 2.08 -0.60 -1.31
CA ILE A 32 1.87 0.03 -2.61
C ILE A 32 1.34 -1.08 -3.53
N GLY A 33 0.05 -1.01 -3.88
CA GLY A 33 -0.63 -2.08 -4.61
C GLY A 33 -0.35 -2.03 -6.11
N HIS A 34 -0.09 -3.19 -6.69
CA HIS A 34 0.10 -3.38 -8.13
C HIS A 34 -1.04 -4.18 -8.75
N ASP A 35 -1.16 -4.07 -10.07
CA ASP A 35 -2.13 -4.86 -10.83
C ASP A 35 -1.92 -6.36 -10.54
N LEU A 36 -3.03 -7.04 -10.24
CA LEU A 36 -3.09 -8.48 -9.91
C LEU A 36 -2.44 -8.89 -8.57
N ASP A 37 -2.06 -7.95 -7.71
CA ASP A 37 -1.57 -8.29 -6.36
C ASP A 37 -2.64 -8.99 -5.52
N VAL A 38 -2.20 -9.97 -4.72
CA VAL A 38 -3.01 -10.60 -3.68
C VAL A 38 -2.49 -10.18 -2.31
N ILE A 39 -3.27 -9.34 -1.61
CA ILE A 39 -2.88 -8.79 -0.32
C ILE A 39 -3.78 -9.38 0.77
N GLY A 40 -3.17 -10.16 1.67
CA GLY A 40 -3.84 -10.62 2.88
C GLY A 40 -4.00 -9.46 3.88
N VAL A 41 -5.25 -9.06 4.16
CA VAL A 41 -5.58 -8.02 5.14
C VAL A 41 -6.19 -8.67 6.38
N GLY A 42 -5.72 -8.26 7.56
CA GLY A 42 -6.14 -8.81 8.85
C GLY A 42 -5.20 -9.92 9.36
N ALA A 43 -5.43 -10.38 10.59
CA ALA A 43 -4.78 -11.58 11.13
C ALA A 43 -5.75 -12.77 10.97
N PRO A 44 -5.27 -13.99 10.68
CA PRO A 44 -6.10 -15.18 10.81
C PRO A 44 -6.58 -15.29 12.26
N ALA A 45 -7.86 -15.66 12.43
CA ALA A 45 -8.44 -15.97 13.73
C ALA A 45 -7.82 -17.24 14.33
#